data_AF-A0A9E5LIG0-F1
#
_entry.id   AF-A0A9E5LIG0-F1
#
_cell.length_a   1.000
_cell.length_b   1.000
_cell.length_c   1.000
_cell.angle_alpha   90.00
_cell.angle_beta   90.00
_cell.angle_gamma   90.00
#
_symmetry.space_group_name_H-M   'P 1'
#
loop_
_entity.id
_entity.type
_entity.pdbx_description
1 polymer ?
#
loop_
_entity_poly.entity_id
_entity_poly.type
_entity_poly.pdbx_seq_one_letter_code
_entity_poly.pdbx_strand_id
1 'polypeptide(L)'
;ETAGPAWDAWKAFFIAGFPSQKIAFLPKGTDPEIVETFSNAFAKIAARPDFKEISAARLGDYPMYTGAAAKSALGNAISVNEEAKTYVKAWLKDDFGVELK
;
A
#
# COMPACT_ATOMS: atom_id res chain seq x y z
N GLU A 1 17.36 15.06 3.11
CA GLU A 1 18.13 13.82 2.87
C GLU A 1 17.17 12.65 2.74
N THR A 2 17.51 11.62 1.97
CA THR A 2 16.66 10.44 1.74
C THR A 2 17.11 9.23 2.58
N ALA A 3 17.39 9.45 3.86
CA ALA A 3 17.88 8.45 4.80
C ALA A 3 17.44 8.76 6.24
N GLY A 4 17.52 7.75 7.10
CA GLY A 4 17.24 7.85 8.54
C GLY A 4 15.76 7.76 8.93
N PRO A 5 15.44 7.82 10.23
CA PRO A 5 14.11 7.54 10.76
C PRO A 5 13.00 8.46 10.22
N ALA A 6 13.30 9.74 10.01
CA ALA A 6 12.36 10.70 9.44
C ALA A 6 11.99 10.36 7.98
N TRP A 7 12.99 9.95 7.19
CA TRP A 7 12.76 9.50 5.81
C TRP A 7 12.01 8.18 5.77
N ASP A 8 12.33 7.25 6.67
CA ASP A 8 11.62 5.98 6.77
C ASP A 8 10.15 6.16 7.18
N ALA A 9 9.88 7.06 8.14
CA ALA A 9 8.52 7.45 8.51
C ALA A 9 7.77 8.07 7.31
N TRP A 10 8.39 9.05 6.63
CA TRP A 10 7.81 9.67 5.44
C TRP A 10 7.50 8.62 4.36
N LYS A 11 8.45 7.73 4.03
CA LYS A 11 8.26 6.67 3.04
C LYS A 11 7.11 5.75 3.41
N ALA A 12 7.04 5.30 4.67
CA ALA A 12 6.01 4.38 5.11
C ALA A 12 4.60 4.99 4.94
N PHE A 13 4.40 6.23 5.41
CA PHE A 13 3.12 6.92 5.23
C PHE A 13 2.84 7.25 3.77
N PHE A 14 3.86 7.62 3.00
CA PHE A 14 3.71 7.87 1.57
C PHE A 14 3.25 6.61 0.84
N ILE A 15 3.86 5.45 1.13
CA ILE A 15 3.48 4.16 0.53
C ILE A 15 2.03 3.79 0.88
N ALA A 16 1.64 3.94 2.14
CA ALA A 16 0.27 3.67 2.57
C ALA A 16 -0.75 4.62 1.91
N GLY A 17 -0.40 5.91 1.79
CA GLY A 17 -1.30 6.97 1.34
C GLY A 17 -1.41 7.15 -0.17
N PHE A 18 -0.43 6.69 -0.96
CA PHE A 18 -0.40 6.97 -2.40
C PHE A 18 -0.39 5.69 -3.28
N PRO A 19 0.69 4.89 -3.33
CA PRO A 19 0.77 3.72 -4.19
C PRO A 19 -0.13 2.54 -3.75
N SER A 20 -0.42 2.42 -2.45
CA SER A 20 -1.17 1.28 -1.88
C SER A 20 -2.51 1.66 -1.25
N GLN A 21 -3.14 2.76 -1.70
CA GLN A 21 -4.35 3.30 -1.06
C GLN A 21 -5.68 2.58 -1.46
N LYS A 22 -5.71 1.84 -2.57
CA LYS A 22 -6.93 1.17 -3.11
C LYS A 22 -6.76 -0.34 -3.24
N ILE A 23 -6.52 -1.01 -2.11
CA ILE A 23 -6.36 -2.47 -2.09
C ILE A 23 -7.73 -3.15 -2.02
N ALA A 24 -7.95 -4.16 -2.86
CA ALA A 24 -9.11 -5.04 -2.78
C ALA A 24 -8.86 -6.14 -1.73
N PHE A 25 -9.80 -6.33 -0.81
CA PHE A 25 -9.73 -7.34 0.24
C PHE A 25 -10.90 -8.33 0.13
N LEU A 26 -10.62 -9.59 0.46
CA LEU A 26 -11.62 -10.61 0.74
C LEU A 26 -11.67 -10.87 2.26
N PRO A 27 -12.79 -11.37 2.80
CA PRO A 27 -12.89 -11.71 4.22
C PRO A 27 -11.78 -12.65 4.69
N LYS A 28 -11.37 -12.51 5.96
CA LYS A 28 -10.42 -13.43 6.57
C LYS A 28 -11.00 -14.85 6.56
N GLY A 29 -10.21 -15.83 6.11
CA GLY A 29 -10.63 -17.23 6.03
C GLY A 29 -11.38 -17.60 4.75
N THR A 30 -11.49 -16.69 3.77
CA THR A 30 -11.94 -17.06 2.42
C THR A 30 -11.07 -18.17 1.85
N ASP A 31 -11.72 -19.13 1.19
CA ASP A 31 -11.08 -20.28 0.57
C ASP A 31 -9.95 -19.85 -0.41
N PRO A 32 -8.77 -20.48 -0.38
CA PRO A 32 -7.67 -20.18 -1.29
C PRO A 32 -8.06 -20.18 -2.76
N GLU A 33 -8.93 -21.09 -3.22
CA GLU A 33 -9.37 -21.16 -4.61
C GLU A 33 -10.21 -19.93 -5.00
N ILE A 34 -10.99 -19.40 -4.06
CA ILE A 34 -11.75 -18.16 -4.26
C ILE A 34 -10.79 -16.96 -4.32
N VAL A 35 -9.80 -16.90 -3.43
CA VAL A 35 -8.76 -15.85 -3.45
C VAL A 35 -8.01 -15.85 -4.78
N GLU A 36 -7.65 -17.02 -5.27
CA GLU A 36 -7.01 -17.20 -6.57
C GLU A 36 -7.93 -16.77 -7.72
N THR A 37 -9.21 -17.14 -7.68
CA THR A 37 -10.21 -16.75 -8.68
C THR A 37 -10.30 -15.23 -8.83
N PHE A 38 -10.39 -14.50 -7.72
CA PHE A 38 -10.40 -13.02 -7.74
C PHE A 38 -9.07 -12.45 -8.24
N SER A 39 -7.93 -12.98 -7.77
CA SER A 39 -6.61 -12.55 -8.21
C SER A 39 -6.43 -12.69 -9.73
N ASN A 40 -6.88 -13.82 -10.28
CA ASN A 40 -6.86 -14.11 -11.70
C ASN A 40 -7.82 -13.21 -12.49
N ALA A 41 -8.98 -12.88 -11.94
CA ALA A 41 -9.90 -11.92 -12.56
C ALA A 41 -9.28 -10.53 -12.69
N PHE A 42 -8.66 -10.01 -11.62
CA PHE A 42 -7.93 -8.74 -11.68
C PHE A 42 -6.75 -8.79 -12.66
N ALA A 43 -6.02 -9.90 -12.72
CA ALA A 43 -4.92 -10.07 -13.67
C ALA A 43 -5.41 -10.01 -15.12
N LYS A 44 -6.55 -10.63 -15.43
CA LYS A 44 -7.20 -10.55 -16.75
C LYS A 44 -7.63 -9.12 -17.08
N ILE A 45 -8.14 -8.35 -16.11
CA ILE A 45 -8.50 -6.94 -16.30
C ILE A 45 -7.26 -6.11 -16.62
N ALA A 46 -6.20 -6.25 -15.83
CA ALA A 46 -4.93 -5.53 -16.02
C ALA A 46 -4.26 -5.86 -17.37
N ALA A 47 -4.46 -7.08 -17.89
CA ALA A 47 -3.93 -7.53 -19.16
C ALA A 47 -4.77 -7.15 -20.39
N ARG A 48 -5.92 -6.48 -20.23
CA ARG A 48 -6.71 -6.06 -21.38
C ARG A 48 -5.93 -5.05 -22.23
N PRO A 49 -6.01 -5.12 -23.58
CA PRO A 49 -5.31 -4.17 -24.46
C PRO A 49 -5.67 -2.71 -24.22
N ASP A 50 -6.92 -2.44 -23.82
CA ASP A 50 -7.46 -1.10 -23.56
C ASP A 50 -7.26 -0.64 -22.10
N PHE A 51 -6.71 -1.49 -21.22
CA PHE A 51 -6.61 -1.17 -19.80
C PHE A 51 -5.76 0.07 -19.55
N LYS A 52 -4.59 0.18 -20.21
CA LYS A 52 -3.67 1.32 -20.03
C LYS A 52 -4.31 2.64 -20.44
N GLU A 53 -5.08 2.66 -21.52
CA GLU A 53 -5.79 3.85 -21.98
C GLU A 53 -6.89 4.26 -20.98
N ILE A 54 -7.70 3.28 -20.56
CA ILE A 54 -8.80 3.51 -19.59
C ILE A 54 -8.26 3.97 -18.24
N SER A 55 -7.19 3.33 -17.74
CA SER A 55 -6.62 3.63 -16.43
C SER A 55 -5.88 4.96 -16.41
N ALA A 56 -5.19 5.34 -17.49
CA ALA A 56 -4.45 6.60 -17.58
C ALA A 56 -5.34 7.82 -17.31
N ALA A 57 -6.57 7.83 -17.82
CA ALA A 57 -7.52 8.92 -17.59
C ALA A 57 -8.00 9.04 -16.13
N ARG A 58 -7.77 8.04 -15.28
CA ARG A 58 -8.26 7.99 -13.88
C ARG A 58 -7.15 7.96 -12.84
N LEU A 59 -6.05 7.26 -13.15
CA LEU A 59 -4.96 6.95 -12.22
C LEU A 59 -3.58 7.28 -12.80
N GLY A 60 -3.48 7.73 -14.06
CA GLY A 60 -2.21 7.87 -14.77
C GLY A 60 -1.61 6.52 -15.17
N ASP A 61 -0.31 6.51 -15.50
CA ASP A 61 0.42 5.30 -15.92
C ASP A 61 0.83 4.42 -14.72
N TYR A 62 -0.11 4.19 -13.80
CA TYR A 62 0.14 3.47 -12.56
C TYR A 62 -0.10 1.95 -12.75
N PRO A 63 0.89 1.10 -12.44
CA PRO A 63 0.73 -0.34 -12.59
C PRO A 63 -0.26 -0.89 -11.56
N MET A 64 -1.13 -1.81 -11.99
CA MET A 64 -2.01 -2.56 -11.10
C MET A 64 -1.30 -3.82 -10.60
N TYR A 65 -1.17 -3.97 -9.28
CA TYR A 65 -0.66 -5.19 -8.66
C TYR A 65 -1.78 -6.21 -8.43
N THR A 66 -1.48 -7.49 -8.65
CA THR A 66 -2.39 -8.61 -8.38
C THR A 66 -1.66 -9.75 -7.68
N GLY A 67 -2.42 -10.67 -7.05
CA GLY A 67 -1.87 -11.87 -6.40
C GLY A 67 -0.71 -11.57 -5.43
N ALA A 68 0.42 -12.25 -5.62
CA ALA A 68 1.60 -12.10 -4.75
C ALA A 68 2.17 -10.68 -4.73
N ALA A 69 2.14 -9.95 -5.86
CA ALA A 69 2.60 -8.58 -5.93
C ALA A 69 1.71 -7.65 -5.08
N ALA A 70 0.38 -7.83 -5.13
CA ALA A 70 -0.55 -7.09 -4.28
C ALA A 70 -0.31 -7.37 -2.79
N LYS A 71 -0.03 -8.63 -2.43
CA LYS A 71 0.32 -9.02 -1.06
C LYS A 71 1.62 -8.37 -0.57
N SER A 72 2.65 -8.29 -1.43
CA SER A 72 3.90 -7.61 -1.11
C SER A 72 3.69 -6.09 -0.93
N ALA A 73 2.91 -5.46 -1.82
CA ALA A 73 2.56 -4.05 -1.72
C ALA A 73 1.79 -3.72 -0.43
N LEU A 74 0.87 -4.60 -0.01
CA LEU A 74 0.19 -4.49 1.28
C LEU A 74 1.19 -4.56 2.44
N GLY A 75 2.09 -5.55 2.41
CA GLY A 75 3.12 -5.70 3.44
C GLY A 75 3.96 -4.43 3.62
N ASN A 76 4.38 -3.80 2.51
CA ASN A 76 5.11 -2.54 2.55
C ASN A 76 4.25 -1.38 3.09
N ALA A 77 2.95 -1.35 2.76
CA ALA A 77 2.04 -0.28 3.15
C ALA A 77 1.65 -0.31 4.64
N ILE A 78 1.66 -1.48 5.27
CA ILE A 78 1.27 -1.64 6.69
C ILE A 78 2.47 -1.80 7.63
N SER A 79 3.69 -1.68 7.11
CA SER A 79 4.93 -1.84 7.89
C SER A 79 5.58 -0.49 8.16
N VAL A 80 5.87 -0.23 9.43
CA VAL A 80 6.70 0.88 9.89
C VAL A 80 7.77 0.28 10.79
N ASN A 81 9.05 0.56 10.53
CA ASN A 81 10.13 0.06 11.39
C ASN A 81 10.12 0.76 12.76
N GLU A 82 10.76 0.17 13.76
CA GLU A 82 10.70 0.66 15.15
C GLU A 82 11.33 2.06 15.33
N GLU A 83 12.39 2.37 14.59
CA GLU A 83 13.02 3.69 14.61
C GLU A 83 12.09 4.78 14.06
N ALA A 84 11.42 4.51 12.94
CA ALA A 84 10.41 5.39 12.36
C ALA A 84 9.20 5.52 13.26
N LYS A 85 8.73 4.45 13.92
CA LYS A 85 7.64 4.53 14.92
C LYS A 85 8.02 5.44 16.08
N THR A 86 9.25 5.29 16.60
CA THR A 86 9.77 6.11 17.69
C THR A 86 9.84 7.57 17.27
N TYR A 87 10.36 7.84 16.08
CA TYR A 87 10.37 9.17 15.48
C TYR A 87 8.97 9.78 15.38
N VAL A 88 7.99 9.03 14.87
CA VAL A 88 6.60 9.51 14.73
C VAL A 88 5.97 9.80 16.09
N LYS A 89 6.18 8.94 17.10
CA LYS A 89 5.66 9.18 18.45
C LYS A 89 6.23 10.45 19.07
N ALA A 90 7.54 10.67 18.92
CA ALA A 90 8.21 11.89 19.38
C ALA A 90 7.67 13.12 18.64
N TRP A 91 7.62 13.07 17.31
CA TRP A 91 7.08 14.15 16.48
C TRP A 91 5.64 14.52 16.84
N LEU A 92 4.75 13.53 17.04
CA LEU A 92 3.38 13.76 17.47
C LEU A 92 3.29 14.44 18.84
N LYS A 93 4.16 14.07 19.78
CA LYS A 93 4.22 14.66 21.11
C LYS A 93 4.77 16.08 21.08
N ASP A 94 5.89 16.29 20.40
CA ASP A 94 6.65 17.54 20.44
C ASP A 94 5.95 18.66 19.65
N ASP A 95 5.41 18.33 18.47
CA ASP A 95 4.79 19.33 17.58
C ASP A 95 3.29 19.50 17.84
N PHE A 96 2.60 18.46 18.33
CA PHE A 96 1.14 18.45 18.46
C PHE A 96 0.61 18.10 19.85
N GLY A 97 1.48 17.79 20.82
CA GLY A 97 1.06 17.40 22.17
C GLY A 97 0.32 16.05 22.23
N VAL A 98 0.40 15.23 21.17
CA VAL A 98 -0.30 13.94 21.08
C VAL A 98 0.59 12.81 21.57
N GLU A 99 0.17 12.14 22.64
CA GLU A 99 0.89 10.99 23.21
C GLU A 99 0.14 9.68 22.91
N LEU A 100 0.75 8.83 22.07
CA LEU A 100 0.20 7.52 21.72
C LEU A 100 0.58 6.49 22.80
N LYS A 101 -0.43 5.79 23.35
CA LYS A 101 -0.25 4.69 24.30
C LYS A 101 0.38 3.46 23.66
#